data_AF-A0A936DL21-F1
#
_entry.id   AF-A0A936DL21-F1
#
_cell.length_a   1.000
_cell.length_b   1.000
_cell.length_c   1.000
_cell.angle_alpha   90.00
_cell.angle_beta   90.00
_cell.angle_gamma   90.00
#
_symmetry.space_group_name_H-M   'P 1'
#
loop_
_entity.id
_entity.type
_entity.pdbx_description
1 polymer ?
#
loop_
_entity_poly.entity_id
_entity_poly.type
_entity_poly.pdbx_seq_one_letter_code
_entity_poly.pdbx_strand_id
1 'polypeptide(L)'
;MLKSDGFDIAFVNQFIRNKTISFSGLFSANIEIPDIRNIKEITGRFNFFQLHFNKDNFGPFNLSFNAYDIMKPWDIQVENVFQEHVISGKGSINIPIVKTNYQYKPYDFSIDLDVKAFPFKFLENFISSISKTTGVANGRLKFYGVNGNLSLIGNLKAVQGSTFINYLGVPVLFENQPIVFKENEILFENLEIMDKFRNPIKLDGKLTHNHFKTFAANVKLVSAKP
;
A
#
# COMPACT_ATOMS: atom_id res chain seq x y z
N MET A 1 -13.13 -22.43 18.04
CA MET A 1 -13.36 -21.69 16.78
C MET A 1 -14.24 -20.49 17.07
N LEU A 2 -13.76 -19.29 16.76
CA LEU A 2 -14.50 -18.03 16.85
C LEU A 2 -14.85 -17.57 15.43
N LYS A 3 -16.13 -17.30 15.19
CA LYS A 3 -16.63 -16.74 13.93
C LYS A 3 -17.33 -15.41 14.22
N SER A 4 -17.11 -14.43 13.38
CA SER A 4 -17.85 -13.18 13.44
C SER A 4 -17.96 -12.51 12.08
N ASP A 5 -19.02 -11.75 11.89
CA ASP A 5 -19.36 -11.06 10.64
C ASP A 5 -19.68 -9.58 10.92
N GLY A 6 -19.32 -8.71 9.99
CA GLY A 6 -19.73 -7.30 9.99
C GLY A 6 -18.90 -6.39 10.91
N PHE A 7 -17.69 -6.78 11.30
CA PHE A 7 -16.77 -5.89 12.00
C PHE A 7 -16.16 -4.86 11.05
N ASP A 8 -15.96 -3.64 11.52
CA ASP A 8 -15.26 -2.60 10.75
C ASP A 8 -13.76 -2.63 11.04
N ILE A 9 -12.93 -2.62 9.99
CA ILE A 9 -11.47 -2.55 10.10
C ILE A 9 -10.96 -1.20 10.64
N ALA A 10 -11.81 -0.18 10.73
CA ALA A 10 -11.44 1.15 11.20
C ALA A 10 -10.70 1.18 12.56
N PHE A 11 -10.83 0.14 13.39
CA PHE A 11 -10.06 0.00 14.64
C PHE A 11 -8.55 0.04 14.42
N VAL A 12 -8.02 -0.36 13.25
CA VAL A 12 -6.56 -0.39 13.00
C VAL A 12 -5.95 1.00 12.93
N ASN A 13 -6.76 2.03 12.65
CA ASN A 13 -6.31 3.41 12.52
C ASN A 13 -5.72 3.97 13.83
N GLN A 14 -6.03 3.35 14.99
CA GLN A 14 -5.43 3.73 16.28
C GLN A 14 -3.94 3.36 16.38
N PHE A 15 -3.49 2.36 15.62
CA PHE A 15 -2.10 1.90 15.62
C PHE A 15 -1.24 2.64 14.57
N ILE A 16 -1.88 3.40 13.67
CA ILE A 16 -1.23 4.16 12.62
C ILE A 16 -0.97 5.59 13.11
N ARG A 17 0.30 6.00 13.15
CA ARG A 17 0.68 7.36 13.54
C ARG A 17 0.32 8.41 12.50
N ASN A 18 0.32 8.02 11.23
CA ASN A 18 -0.03 8.92 10.13
C ASN A 18 -1.55 9.10 10.02
N LYS A 19 -2.03 10.32 10.23
CA LYS A 19 -3.47 10.66 10.14
C LYS A 19 -3.98 10.96 8.73
N THR A 20 -3.09 11.01 7.73
CA THR A 20 -3.48 11.09 6.32
C THR A 20 -3.83 9.72 5.73
N ILE A 21 -3.58 8.64 6.49
CA ILE A 21 -3.90 7.27 6.12
C ILE A 21 -5.03 6.77 7.04
N SER A 22 -6.08 6.23 6.43
CA SER A 22 -7.18 5.58 7.12
C SER A 22 -7.63 4.33 6.38
N PHE A 23 -7.95 3.28 7.12
CA PHE A 23 -8.61 2.09 6.61
C PHE A 23 -10.06 2.06 7.10
N SER A 24 -10.96 1.59 6.25
CA SER A 24 -12.36 1.33 6.61
C SER A 24 -12.94 0.21 5.77
N GLY A 25 -13.97 -0.45 6.27
CA GLY A 25 -14.59 -1.56 5.55
C GLY A 25 -14.98 -2.70 6.47
N LEU A 26 -15.99 -3.45 6.03
CA LEU A 26 -16.52 -4.56 6.80
C LEU A 26 -15.77 -5.85 6.49
N PHE A 27 -15.55 -6.68 7.50
CA PHE A 27 -14.95 -8.00 7.36
C PHE A 27 -15.63 -9.05 8.21
N SER A 28 -15.47 -10.31 7.77
CA SER A 28 -15.71 -11.50 8.57
C SER A 28 -14.39 -12.08 9.07
N ALA A 29 -14.43 -12.71 10.24
CA ALA A 29 -13.28 -13.33 10.88
C ALA A 29 -13.60 -14.78 11.24
N ASN A 30 -12.69 -15.68 10.90
CA ASN A 30 -12.66 -17.05 11.40
C ASN A 30 -11.32 -17.25 12.10
N ILE A 31 -11.35 -17.48 13.41
CA ILE A 31 -10.15 -17.67 14.23
C ILE A 31 -10.23 -19.03 14.92
N GLU A 32 -9.15 -19.79 14.84
CA GLU A 32 -8.99 -21.08 15.48
C GLU A 32 -7.89 -21.00 16.54
N ILE A 33 -8.24 -21.47 17.73
CA ILE A 33 -7.36 -21.61 18.89
C ILE A 33 -7.54 -23.05 19.35
N PRO A 34 -6.55 -23.93 19.15
CA PRO A 34 -6.68 -25.35 19.46
C PRO A 34 -6.95 -25.60 20.95
N ASP A 35 -6.28 -24.86 21.83
CA ASP A 35 -6.47 -24.90 23.29
C ASP A 35 -6.57 -23.49 23.87
N ILE A 36 -7.76 -23.11 24.34
CA ILE A 36 -8.02 -21.80 24.93
C ILE A 36 -7.47 -21.65 26.36
N ARG A 37 -7.15 -22.75 27.05
CA ARG A 37 -6.57 -22.72 28.40
C ARG A 37 -5.06 -22.49 28.35
N ASN A 38 -4.43 -22.91 27.25
CA ASN A 38 -3.00 -22.77 27.00
C ASN A 38 -2.77 -22.35 25.55
N ILE A 39 -3.01 -21.08 25.26
CA ILE A 39 -2.90 -20.52 23.92
C ILE A 39 -1.43 -20.53 23.51
N LYS A 40 -1.05 -21.49 22.66
CA LYS A 40 0.28 -21.59 22.04
C LYS A 40 0.25 -21.23 20.56
N GLU A 41 -0.85 -21.60 19.92
CA GLU A 41 -1.04 -21.51 18.49
C GLU A 41 -2.35 -20.79 18.19
N ILE A 42 -2.35 -19.96 17.14
CA ILE A 42 -3.55 -19.30 16.64
C ILE A 42 -3.46 -19.25 15.12
N THR A 43 -4.52 -19.70 14.46
CA THR A 43 -4.67 -19.52 13.02
C THR A 43 -5.94 -18.74 12.74
N GLY A 44 -6.00 -18.07 11.60
CA GLY A 44 -7.23 -17.42 11.23
C GLY A 44 -7.23 -16.81 9.86
N ARG A 45 -8.41 -16.33 9.49
CA ARG A 45 -8.67 -15.63 8.25
C ARG A 45 -9.61 -14.46 8.49
N PHE A 46 -9.26 -13.31 7.93
CA PHE A 46 -10.14 -12.17 7.76
C PHE A 46 -10.51 -12.06 6.28
N ASN A 47 -11.82 -11.96 5.99
CA ASN A 47 -12.32 -11.70 4.64
C ASN A 47 -13.01 -10.34 4.66
N PHE A 48 -12.35 -9.34 4.10
CA PHE A 48 -12.88 -7.99 3.92
C PHE A 48 -13.79 -8.00 2.70
N PHE A 49 -15.04 -7.58 2.86
CA PHE A 49 -15.99 -7.48 1.74
C PHE A 49 -15.63 -6.30 0.83
N GLN A 50 -15.19 -5.20 1.44
CA GLN A 50 -14.81 -3.97 0.75
C GLN A 50 -13.77 -3.22 1.59
N LEU A 51 -12.50 -3.37 1.25
CA LEU A 51 -11.42 -2.63 1.91
C LEU A 51 -11.27 -1.27 1.26
N HIS A 52 -11.36 -0.22 2.06
CA HIS A 52 -11.01 1.13 1.65
C HIS A 52 -9.68 1.53 2.24
N PHE A 53 -8.86 2.16 1.40
CA PHE A 53 -7.69 2.91 1.81
C PHE A 53 -7.95 4.38 1.49
N ASN A 54 -8.01 5.20 2.53
CA ASN A 54 -8.52 6.56 2.45
C ASN A 54 -9.91 6.57 1.79
N LYS A 55 -10.03 7.20 0.62
CA LYS A 55 -11.28 7.28 -0.14
C LYS A 55 -11.38 6.24 -1.24
N ASP A 56 -10.30 5.50 -1.50
CA ASP A 56 -10.23 4.54 -2.60
C ASP A 56 -10.66 3.15 -2.15
N ASN A 57 -11.51 2.54 -2.96
CA ASN A 57 -12.00 1.18 -2.75
C ASN A 57 -11.08 0.18 -3.46
N PHE A 58 -10.49 -0.74 -2.69
CA PHE A 58 -9.66 -1.84 -3.19
C PHE A 58 -10.45 -3.15 -3.31
N GLY A 59 -11.74 -3.15 -2.97
CA GLY A 59 -12.63 -4.29 -3.12
C GLY A 59 -12.37 -5.38 -2.08
N PRO A 60 -12.75 -6.64 -2.39
CA PRO A 60 -12.61 -7.75 -1.47
C PRO A 60 -11.15 -8.09 -1.18
N PHE A 61 -10.77 -8.24 0.08
CA PHE A 61 -9.40 -8.52 0.48
C PHE A 61 -9.40 -9.70 1.47
N ASN A 62 -8.47 -10.63 1.31
CA ASN A 62 -8.32 -11.77 2.21
C ASN A 62 -6.99 -11.65 2.92
N LEU A 63 -7.00 -11.87 4.23
CA LEU A 63 -5.81 -11.99 5.05
C LEU A 63 -5.90 -13.30 5.83
N SER A 64 -4.95 -14.19 5.64
CA SER A 64 -4.76 -15.34 6.53
C SER A 64 -3.53 -15.12 7.40
N PHE A 65 -3.60 -15.61 8.63
CA PHE A 65 -2.49 -15.55 9.56
C PHE A 65 -2.28 -16.89 10.28
N ASN A 66 -1.03 -17.15 10.64
CA ASN A 66 -0.64 -18.32 11.42
C ASN A 66 0.42 -17.94 12.47
N ALA A 67 0.10 -18.20 13.72
CA ALA A 67 1.01 -18.14 14.84
C ALA A 67 1.26 -19.57 15.33
N TYR A 68 2.33 -20.21 14.86
CA TYR A 68 2.78 -21.50 15.42
C TYR A 68 3.35 -21.38 16.84
N ASP A 69 3.72 -20.14 17.22
CA ASP A 69 4.15 -19.76 18.56
C ASP A 69 3.71 -18.30 18.76
N ILE A 70 2.75 -18.06 19.63
CA ILE A 70 2.22 -16.71 19.88
C ILE A 70 3.27 -15.73 20.44
N MET A 71 4.43 -16.21 20.88
CA MET A 71 5.55 -15.37 21.32
C MET A 71 6.48 -14.93 20.17
N LYS A 72 6.25 -15.44 18.95
CA LYS A 72 7.00 -15.11 17.73
C LYS A 72 6.17 -14.26 16.76
N PRO A 73 6.78 -13.70 15.70
CA PRO A 73 6.04 -13.04 14.64
C PRO A 73 5.07 -14.01 13.98
N TRP A 74 3.86 -13.55 13.69
CA TRP A 74 2.83 -14.34 13.03
C TRP A 74 3.04 -14.26 11.53
N ASP A 75 3.00 -15.40 10.85
CA ASP A 75 3.01 -15.44 9.40
C ASP A 75 1.70 -14.86 8.87
N ILE A 76 1.79 -14.01 7.86
CA ILE A 76 0.62 -13.43 7.19
C ILE A 76 0.70 -13.65 5.69
N GLN A 77 -0.45 -13.92 5.09
CA GLN A 77 -0.63 -13.97 3.64
C GLN A 77 -1.83 -13.11 3.28
N VAL A 78 -1.68 -12.33 2.23
CA VAL A 78 -2.71 -11.43 1.74
C VAL A 78 -3.01 -11.71 0.28
N GLU A 79 -4.28 -11.64 -0.08
CA GLU A 79 -4.75 -11.86 -1.44
C GLU A 79 -5.95 -10.96 -1.75
N ASN A 80 -5.94 -10.35 -2.91
CA ASN A 80 -7.01 -9.53 -3.43
C ASN A 80 -7.06 -9.71 -4.95
N VAL A 81 -8.28 -9.95 -5.45
CA VAL A 81 -8.61 -9.93 -6.87
C VAL A 81 -9.86 -9.09 -6.99
N PHE A 82 -9.72 -7.91 -7.60
CA PHE A 82 -10.82 -6.98 -7.76
C PHE A 82 -10.71 -6.30 -9.12
N GLN A 83 -11.68 -6.57 -9.98
CA GLN A 83 -11.62 -6.14 -11.39
C GLN A 83 -10.34 -6.68 -12.05
N GLU A 84 -9.54 -5.84 -12.68
CA GLU A 84 -8.23 -6.17 -13.24
C GLU A 84 -7.08 -6.19 -12.21
N HIS A 85 -7.32 -5.68 -11.00
CA HIS A 85 -6.32 -5.54 -9.95
C HIS A 85 -6.08 -6.87 -9.24
N VAL A 86 -4.81 -7.23 -9.08
CA VAL A 86 -4.40 -8.37 -8.25
C VAL A 86 -3.32 -7.91 -7.29
N ILE A 87 -3.49 -8.21 -6.02
CA ILE A 87 -2.48 -8.02 -4.97
C ILE A 87 -2.34 -9.36 -4.26
N SER A 88 -1.13 -9.87 -4.19
CA SER A 88 -0.81 -11.03 -3.36
C SER A 88 0.45 -10.75 -2.57
N GLY A 89 0.60 -11.39 -1.42
CA GLY A 89 1.81 -11.20 -0.64
C GLY A 89 1.91 -12.07 0.58
N LYS A 90 3.11 -12.11 1.14
CA LYS A 90 3.45 -12.85 2.35
C LYS A 90 4.33 -12.01 3.24
N GLY A 91 4.24 -12.23 4.54
CA GLY A 91 4.94 -11.40 5.50
C GLY A 91 4.84 -11.93 6.92
N SER A 92 5.17 -11.06 7.85
CA SER A 92 4.95 -11.31 9.28
C SER A 92 4.49 -10.07 10.04
N ILE A 93 3.84 -10.28 11.18
CA ILE A 93 3.43 -9.22 12.11
C ILE A 93 3.66 -9.64 13.57
N ASN A 94 4.07 -8.68 14.40
CA ASN A 94 4.28 -8.91 15.82
C ASN A 94 3.01 -8.58 16.61
N ILE A 95 2.35 -9.59 17.19
CA ILE A 95 1.15 -9.41 18.02
C ILE A 95 1.47 -9.83 19.47
N PRO A 96 1.60 -8.89 20.42
CA PRO A 96 1.90 -9.20 21.82
C PRO A 96 0.62 -9.62 22.56
N ILE A 97 0.15 -10.86 22.35
CA ILE A 97 -0.99 -11.39 23.12
C ILE A 97 -0.64 -11.53 24.60
N VAL A 98 0.60 -11.93 24.90
CA VAL A 98 1.11 -12.08 26.26
C VAL A 98 2.17 -11.00 26.48
N LYS A 99 1.98 -10.14 27.49
CA LYS A 99 2.87 -9.00 27.76
C LYS A 99 4.21 -9.40 28.39
N THR A 100 4.25 -10.51 29.12
CA THR A 100 5.47 -10.99 29.78
C THR A 100 6.40 -11.65 28.78
N ASN A 101 7.65 -11.20 28.73
CA ASN A 101 8.75 -11.78 27.94
C ASN A 101 8.58 -11.75 26.40
N TYR A 102 7.68 -10.92 25.86
CA TYR A 102 7.59 -10.72 24.40
C TYR A 102 8.79 -9.89 23.90
N GLN A 103 9.62 -10.47 23.05
CA GLN A 103 10.91 -9.87 22.66
C GLN A 103 10.82 -8.98 21.41
N TYR A 104 9.74 -9.09 20.65
CA TYR A 104 9.55 -8.34 19.42
C TYR A 104 8.84 -7.02 19.68
N LYS A 105 9.15 -6.02 18.86
CA LYS A 105 8.47 -4.71 18.94
C LYS A 105 6.99 -4.90 18.56
N PRO A 106 6.06 -4.54 19.46
CA PRO A 106 4.62 -4.65 19.21
C PRO A 106 4.20 -4.00 17.90
N TYR A 107 3.40 -4.73 17.12
CA TYR A 107 2.74 -4.28 15.89
C TYR A 107 3.67 -3.90 14.74
N ASP A 108 4.99 -4.10 14.88
CA ASP A 108 5.89 -4.06 13.74
C ASP A 108 5.50 -5.19 12.77
N PHE A 109 5.49 -4.89 11.49
CA PHE A 109 5.10 -5.84 10.45
C PHE A 109 5.88 -5.60 9.16
N SER A 110 5.94 -6.61 8.31
CA SER A 110 6.56 -6.55 7.00
C SER A 110 5.87 -7.51 6.05
N ILE A 111 5.42 -7.03 4.89
CA ILE A 111 4.75 -7.82 3.85
C ILE A 111 5.43 -7.52 2.52
N ASP A 112 5.90 -8.57 1.85
CA ASP A 112 6.31 -8.51 0.46
C ASP A 112 5.09 -8.78 -0.42
N LEU A 113 4.83 -7.87 -1.36
CA LEU A 113 3.65 -7.80 -2.21
C LEU A 113 4.05 -7.93 -3.68
N ASP A 114 3.37 -8.79 -4.41
CA ASP A 114 3.29 -8.80 -5.86
C ASP A 114 1.99 -8.11 -6.27
N VAL A 115 2.10 -7.08 -7.12
CA VAL A 115 0.94 -6.30 -7.58
C VAL A 115 0.83 -6.32 -9.09
N LYS A 116 -0.39 -6.52 -9.58
CA LYS A 116 -0.75 -6.43 -10.99
C LYS A 116 -1.90 -5.44 -11.14
N ALA A 117 -1.76 -4.59 -12.16
CA ALA A 117 -2.66 -3.51 -12.47
C ALA A 117 -2.94 -2.57 -11.29
N PHE A 118 -2.00 -2.35 -10.38
CA PHE A 118 -2.21 -1.46 -9.22
C PHE A 118 -2.53 -0.02 -9.68
N PRO A 119 -3.67 0.56 -9.28
CA PRO A 119 -4.15 1.83 -9.85
C PRO A 119 -3.32 3.02 -9.37
N PHE A 120 -2.85 3.89 -10.27
CA PHE A 120 -2.08 5.08 -9.90
C PHE A 120 -2.89 6.16 -9.17
N LYS A 121 -4.22 6.09 -9.25
CA LYS A 121 -5.13 7.04 -8.61
C LYS A 121 -4.83 7.23 -7.12
N PHE A 122 -4.33 6.19 -6.43
CA PHE A 122 -3.97 6.27 -5.02
C PHE A 122 -2.96 7.39 -4.69
N LEU A 123 -2.12 7.79 -5.66
CA LEU A 123 -1.14 8.86 -5.50
C LEU A 123 -1.78 10.22 -5.24
N GLU A 124 -3.03 10.44 -5.68
CA GLU A 124 -3.78 11.67 -5.44
C GLU A 124 -4.11 11.87 -3.96
N ASN A 125 -4.13 10.80 -3.16
CA ASN A 125 -4.30 10.90 -1.71
C ASN A 125 -3.11 11.59 -1.03
N PHE A 126 -1.97 11.68 -1.72
CA PHE A 126 -0.69 12.12 -1.17
C PHE A 126 -0.16 13.36 -1.88
N ILE A 127 -0.50 13.55 -3.16
CA ILE A 127 0.03 14.60 -4.02
C ILE A 127 -1.12 15.49 -4.48
N SER A 128 -1.37 16.57 -3.75
CA SER A 128 -2.46 17.51 -4.08
C SER A 128 -2.24 18.30 -5.38
N SER A 129 -1.02 18.32 -5.91
CA SER A 129 -0.68 19.02 -7.15
C SER A 129 -1.06 18.24 -8.41
N ILE A 130 -1.50 16.99 -8.27
CA ILE A 130 -2.00 16.18 -9.38
C ILE A 130 -3.49 15.86 -9.22
N SER A 131 -4.16 15.53 -10.32
CA SER A 131 -5.54 15.06 -10.33
C SER A 131 -5.83 14.24 -11.59
N LYS A 132 -7.02 13.61 -11.67
CA LYS A 132 -7.49 12.85 -12.83
C LYS A 132 -6.49 11.79 -13.31
N THR A 133 -5.80 11.18 -12.35
CA THR A 133 -4.75 10.20 -12.56
C THR A 133 -5.39 8.88 -12.97
N THR A 134 -4.97 8.38 -14.12
CA THR A 134 -5.41 7.12 -14.70
C THR A 134 -4.21 6.23 -14.94
N GLY A 135 -4.49 4.95 -15.14
CA GLY A 135 -3.46 3.97 -15.44
C GLY A 135 -3.07 3.11 -14.25
N VAL A 136 -2.22 2.15 -14.55
CA VAL A 136 -1.90 1.06 -13.63
C VAL A 136 -0.43 0.69 -13.67
N ALA A 137 0.04 0.07 -12.59
CA ALA A 137 1.40 -0.41 -12.44
C ALA A 137 1.46 -1.91 -12.09
N ASN A 138 2.52 -2.57 -12.55
CA ASN A 138 2.84 -3.95 -12.15
C ASN A 138 4.18 -3.96 -11.44
N GLY A 139 4.37 -4.83 -10.45
CA GLY A 139 5.68 -5.02 -9.85
C GLY A 139 5.65 -5.59 -8.45
N ARG A 140 6.71 -5.30 -7.70
CA ARG A 140 6.93 -5.82 -6.35
C ARG A 140 7.16 -4.68 -5.38
N LEU A 141 6.47 -4.75 -4.26
CA LEU A 141 6.55 -3.80 -3.17
C LEU A 141 6.81 -4.53 -1.87
N LYS A 142 7.42 -3.85 -0.91
CA LYS A 142 7.51 -4.26 0.48
C LYS A 142 6.85 -3.18 1.31
N PHE A 143 5.74 -3.53 1.95
CA PHE A 143 5.00 -2.67 2.87
C PHE A 143 5.34 -3.08 4.29
N TYR A 144 5.85 -2.15 5.09
CA TYR A 144 6.27 -2.45 6.46
C TYR A 144 5.95 -1.30 7.41
N GLY A 145 5.78 -1.67 8.68
CA GLY A 145 5.55 -0.77 9.78
C GLY A 145 6.59 -0.97 10.86
N VAL A 146 7.26 0.10 11.28
CA VAL A 146 8.21 0.09 12.41
C VAL A 146 7.86 1.20 13.39
N ASN A 147 7.61 0.85 14.65
CA ASN A 147 7.18 1.77 15.70
C ASN A 147 5.95 2.62 15.29
N GLY A 148 5.03 2.04 14.51
CA GLY A 148 3.83 2.70 13.99
C GLY A 148 4.07 3.69 12.83
N ASN A 149 5.30 3.80 12.32
CA ASN A 149 5.60 4.51 11.08
C ASN A 149 5.51 3.54 9.89
N LEU A 150 4.82 3.95 8.84
CA LEU A 150 4.61 3.15 7.63
C LEU A 150 5.64 3.50 6.56
N SER A 151 6.10 2.50 5.83
CA SER A 151 7.04 2.64 4.72
C SER A 151 6.66 1.67 3.59
N LEU A 152 6.88 2.09 2.35
CA LEU A 152 6.69 1.28 1.15
C LEU A 152 7.95 1.41 0.30
N ILE A 153 8.55 0.29 -0.05
CA ILE A 153 9.71 0.26 -0.94
C ILE A 153 9.49 -0.74 -2.06
N GLY A 154 10.21 -0.62 -3.18
CA GLY A 154 10.12 -1.58 -4.28
C GLY A 154 10.09 -0.91 -5.64
N ASN A 155 9.74 -1.69 -6.65
CA ASN A 155 9.78 -1.26 -8.03
C ASN A 155 8.47 -1.62 -8.72
N LEU A 156 7.84 -0.61 -9.31
CA LEU A 156 6.70 -0.77 -10.19
C LEU A 156 7.09 -0.35 -11.61
N LYS A 157 6.41 -0.92 -12.59
CA LYS A 157 6.42 -0.48 -13.97
C LYS A 157 5.02 0.01 -14.32
N ALA A 158 4.90 1.30 -14.63
CA ALA A 158 3.70 1.87 -15.23
C ALA A 158 3.45 1.20 -16.58
N VAL A 159 2.25 0.67 -16.80
CA VAL A 159 1.87 0.10 -18.09
C VAL A 159 1.58 1.24 -19.05
N GLN A 160 0.52 1.99 -18.75
CA GLN A 160 0.10 3.21 -19.42
C GLN A 160 -0.74 4.02 -18.45
N GLY A 161 -0.73 5.34 -18.57
CA GLY A 161 -1.57 6.21 -17.77
C GLY A 161 -1.41 7.67 -18.10
N SER A 162 -2.14 8.49 -17.36
CA SER A 162 -2.07 9.93 -17.45
C SER A 162 -2.28 10.56 -16.09
N THR A 163 -1.76 11.76 -15.87
CA THR A 163 -2.06 12.57 -14.70
C THR A 163 -2.18 14.03 -15.09
N PHE A 164 -3.07 14.77 -14.45
CA PHE A 164 -3.23 16.20 -14.67
C PHE A 164 -2.41 16.97 -13.66
N ILE A 165 -1.44 17.77 -14.11
CA ILE A 165 -0.66 18.63 -13.23
C ILE A 165 -1.44 19.92 -13.01
N ASN A 166 -2.02 20.08 -11.82
CA ASN A 166 -3.02 21.12 -11.51
C ASN A 166 -2.50 22.54 -11.81
N TYR A 167 -1.25 22.84 -11.43
CA TYR A 167 -0.65 24.16 -11.65
C TYR A 167 -0.30 24.45 -13.12
N LEU A 168 0.01 23.43 -13.92
CA LEU A 168 0.34 23.59 -15.33
C LEU A 168 -0.92 23.57 -16.22
N GLY A 169 -2.05 23.07 -15.70
CA GLY A 169 -3.31 22.99 -16.43
C GLY A 169 -3.28 22.00 -17.60
N VAL A 170 -2.33 21.05 -17.63
CA VAL A 170 -2.16 20.11 -18.72
C VAL A 170 -2.13 18.66 -18.23
N PRO A 171 -2.70 17.71 -19.01
CA PRO A 171 -2.47 16.30 -18.79
C PRO A 171 -1.06 15.91 -19.26
N VAL A 172 -0.50 14.96 -18.56
CA VAL A 172 0.81 14.38 -18.82
C VAL A 172 0.62 12.87 -18.96
N LEU A 173 1.00 12.32 -20.11
CA LEU A 173 0.91 10.87 -20.36
C LEU A 173 2.19 10.18 -19.93
N PHE A 174 2.11 8.95 -19.45
CA PHE A 174 3.28 8.11 -19.15
C PHE A 174 3.00 6.68 -19.61
N GLU A 175 4.01 6.04 -20.20
CA GLU A 175 3.90 4.68 -20.73
C GLU A 175 5.20 3.91 -20.51
N ASN A 176 5.09 2.66 -20.06
CA ASN A 176 6.22 1.74 -19.86
C ASN A 176 7.33 2.28 -18.93
N GLN A 177 6.97 3.13 -17.98
CA GLN A 177 7.92 3.85 -17.14
C GLN A 177 8.23 3.14 -15.81
N PRO A 178 9.50 3.08 -15.37
CA PRO A 178 9.85 2.58 -14.04
C PRO A 178 9.47 3.60 -12.96
N ILE A 179 9.01 3.10 -11.82
CA ILE A 179 8.74 3.88 -10.61
C ILE A 179 9.38 3.17 -9.44
N VAL A 180 10.31 3.86 -8.77
CA VAL A 180 11.06 3.29 -7.65
C VAL A 180 10.56 3.90 -6.35
N PHE A 181 10.06 3.04 -5.46
CA PHE A 181 9.67 3.40 -4.10
C PHE A 181 10.86 3.15 -3.18
N LYS A 182 11.27 4.19 -2.47
CA LYS A 182 12.23 4.17 -1.37
C LYS A 182 11.50 4.63 -0.10
N GLU A 183 12.11 4.39 1.05
CA GLU A 183 11.45 4.58 2.35
C GLU A 183 10.81 5.96 2.54
N ASN A 184 11.42 7.00 1.98
CA ASN A 184 10.96 8.38 2.07
C ASN A 184 10.94 9.08 0.70
N GLU A 185 11.04 8.32 -0.40
CA GLU A 185 11.10 8.90 -1.75
C GLU A 185 10.38 8.02 -2.78
N ILE A 186 9.73 8.64 -3.76
CA ILE A 186 9.25 7.98 -4.97
C ILE A 186 10.00 8.63 -6.13
N LEU A 187 10.77 7.84 -6.86
CA LEU A 187 11.62 8.32 -7.96
C LEU A 187 10.99 8.07 -9.31
N PHE A 188 11.14 9.07 -10.16
CA PHE A 188 10.68 9.14 -11.54
C PHE A 188 11.89 9.54 -12.39
N GLU A 189 12.66 8.56 -12.86
CA GLU A 189 13.91 8.80 -13.58
C GLU A 189 13.73 8.56 -15.08
N ASN A 190 14.16 9.52 -15.91
CA ASN A 190 14.05 9.48 -17.36
C ASN A 190 12.64 9.20 -17.87
N LEU A 191 11.62 9.76 -17.20
CA LEU A 191 10.26 9.60 -17.67
C LEU A 191 10.09 10.31 -19.00
N GLU A 192 9.67 9.58 -20.02
CA GLU A 192 9.14 10.19 -21.23
C GLU A 192 7.66 10.44 -21.02
N ILE A 193 7.31 11.72 -20.97
CA ILE A 193 5.93 12.15 -20.94
C ILE A 193 5.55 12.86 -22.23
N MET A 194 4.27 12.84 -22.56
CA MET A 194 3.75 13.49 -23.77
C MET A 194 2.81 14.63 -23.42
N ASP A 195 2.93 15.74 -24.15
CA ASP A 195 1.93 16.82 -24.13
C ASP A 195 0.65 16.43 -24.91
N LYS A 196 -0.33 17.35 -24.98
CA LYS A 196 -1.59 17.11 -25.71
C LYS A 196 -1.43 16.90 -27.22
N PHE A 197 -0.27 17.23 -27.80
CA PHE A 197 0.08 17.06 -29.20
C PHE A 197 1.03 15.87 -29.43
N ARG A 198 1.32 15.08 -28.39
CA ARG A 198 2.26 13.95 -28.39
C ARG A 198 3.71 14.34 -28.63
N ASN A 199 4.08 15.57 -28.28
CA ASN A 199 5.49 15.96 -28.23
C ASN A 199 6.14 15.36 -26.97
N PRO A 200 7.30 14.68 -27.10
CA PRO A 200 7.97 14.08 -25.96
C PRO A 200 8.64 15.16 -25.09
N ILE A 201 8.48 15.01 -23.78
CA ILE A 201 9.13 15.82 -22.75
C ILE A 201 9.81 14.84 -21.80
N LYS A 202 11.06 15.11 -21.47
CA LYS A 202 11.76 14.34 -20.44
C LYS A 202 11.44 14.92 -19.08
N LEU A 203 11.03 14.06 -18.15
CA LEU A 203 10.77 14.40 -16.77
C LEU A 203 11.69 13.57 -15.88
N ASP A 204 12.50 14.27 -15.10
CA ASP A 204 13.21 13.69 -13.96
C ASP A 204 12.61 14.29 -12.69
N GLY A 205 12.26 13.45 -11.73
CA GLY A 205 11.65 13.93 -10.52
C GLY A 205 11.72 12.97 -9.36
N LYS A 206 11.51 13.54 -8.18
CA LYS A 206 11.26 12.77 -6.98
C LYS A 206 10.16 13.41 -6.16
N LEU A 207 9.32 12.55 -5.60
CA LEU A 207 8.48 12.91 -4.47
C LEU A 207 9.22 12.49 -3.22
N THR A 208 9.33 13.37 -2.25
CA THR A 208 9.89 13.06 -0.94
C THR A 208 8.78 13.10 0.09
N HIS A 209 8.84 12.22 1.09
CA HIS A 209 7.89 12.22 2.17
C HIS A 209 8.49 11.77 3.50
N ASN A 210 7.81 12.09 4.61
CA ASN A 210 8.12 11.54 5.92
C ASN A 210 7.04 10.52 6.31
N HIS A 211 7.26 9.23 6.02
CA HIS A 211 6.29 8.15 6.29
C HIS A 211 4.85 8.48 5.84
N PHE A 212 4.70 8.96 4.59
CA PHE A 212 3.44 9.39 3.96
C PHE A 212 2.72 10.59 4.64
N LYS A 213 3.36 11.35 5.52
CA LYS A 213 2.72 12.50 6.21
C LYS A 213 2.76 13.79 5.39
N THR A 214 3.96 14.20 5.00
CA THR A 214 4.22 15.46 4.30
C THR A 214 4.92 15.14 3.00
N PHE A 215 4.36 15.56 1.87
CA PHE A 215 4.95 15.34 0.55
C PHE A 215 5.57 16.62 0.01
N ALA A 216 6.73 16.50 -0.61
CA ALA A 216 7.35 17.55 -1.40
C ALA A 216 7.78 16.99 -2.76
N ALA A 217 7.44 17.70 -3.83
CA ALA A 217 7.79 17.32 -5.19
C ALA A 217 8.96 18.16 -5.68
N ASN A 218 9.98 17.50 -6.23
CA ASN A 218 11.02 18.14 -7.02
C ASN A 218 10.98 17.52 -8.42
N VAL A 219 10.61 18.32 -9.41
CA VAL A 219 10.41 17.87 -10.79
C VAL A 219 11.18 18.80 -11.72
N LYS A 220 11.99 18.22 -12.58
CA LYS A 220 12.71 18.88 -13.66
C LYS A 220 12.11 18.42 -14.99
N LEU A 221 11.65 19.38 -15.77
CA LEU A 221 11.14 19.16 -17.12
C LEU A 221 12.16 19.66 -18.13
N VAL A 222 12.49 18.82 -19.11
CA VAL A 222 13.35 19.17 -20.23
C VAL A 222 12.60 18.86 -21.51
N SER A 223 12.29 19.91 -22.27
CA SER A 223 11.69 19.82 -23.60
C SER A 223 12.71 20.31 -24.62
N ALA A 224 12.86 19.58 -25.73
CA ALA A 224 13.62 20.09 -26.86
C ALA A 224 12.82 21.23 -27.50
N LYS A 225 13.47 22.37 -27.77
CA LYS A 225 12.83 23.41 -28.59
C LYS A 225 12.51 22.81 -29.97
N PRO A 226 11.27 23.00 -30.49
CA PRO A 226 10.98 22.69 -31.88
C PRO A 226 11.82 23.56 -32.83
#